data_AF-A0A6A7N4Z9-F1
#
_entry.id   AF-A0A6A7N4Z9-F1
#
_cell.length_a   1.000
_cell.length_b   1.000
_cell.length_c   1.000
_cell.angle_alpha   90.00
_cell.angle_beta   90.00
_cell.angle_gamma   90.00
#
_symmetry.space_group_name_H-M   'P 1'
#
loop_
_entity.id
_entity.type
_entity.pdbx_description
1 polymer ?
#
loop_
_entity_poly.entity_id
_entity_poly.type
_entity_poly.pdbx_seq_one_letter_code
_entity_poly.pdbx_strand_id
1 'polypeptide(L)' 'MKCPVCGEAELMHGIRDVSYMYKGRSGVIAAVQGDYCPVCGESVLDVSESSRVSLAMLEFNRKIDESVDRGLMLE' A
#
# COMPACT_ATOMS: atom_id res chain seq x y z
N MET A 1 -0.98 -10.11 17.84
CA MET A 1 -0.78 -11.46 17.26
C MET A 1 0.60 -11.50 16.64
N LYS A 2 1.27 -12.66 16.68
CA LYS A 2 2.54 -12.83 15.95
C LYS A 2 2.37 -12.47 14.48
N CYS A 3 3.39 -11.83 13.93
CA CYS A 3 3.43 -11.49 12.51
C CYS A 3 3.26 -12.75 11.66
N PRO A 4 2.28 -12.79 10.74
CA PRO A 4 2.03 -13.98 9.91
C PRO A 4 3.12 -14.20 8.84
N VAL A 5 3.96 -13.20 8.56
CA VAL A 5 4.99 -13.25 7.53
C VAL A 5 6.33 -13.74 8.09
N CYS A 6 6.81 -13.17 9.20
CA CYS A 6 8.11 -13.56 9.76
C CYS A 6 8.03 -14.43 11.02
N GLY A 7 6.93 -14.39 11.79
CA GLY A 7 6.80 -15.13 13.06
C GLY A 7 7.67 -14.62 14.23
N GLU A 8 8.55 -13.64 13.99
CA GLU A 8 9.57 -13.17 14.94
C GLU A 8 9.06 -12.18 16.00
N ALA A 9 8.04 -11.37 15.67
CA ALA A 9 7.54 -10.33 16.56
C ALA A 9 6.01 -10.26 16.58
N GLU A 10 5.48 -9.77 17.70
CA GLU A 10 4.08 -9.34 17.80
C GLU A 10 3.86 -8.10 16.94
N LEU A 11 2.71 -8.06 16.25
CA LEU A 11 2.29 -6.86 15.52
C LEU A 11 1.89 -5.76 16.50
N MET A 12 2.22 -4.51 16.16
CA MET A 12 1.90 -3.33 16.96
C MET A 12 0.95 -2.41 16.21
N HIS A 13 -0.16 -2.05 16.84
CA HIS A 13 -1.12 -1.12 16.26
C HIS A 13 -0.49 0.25 15.99
N GLY A 14 -0.82 0.86 14.85
CA GLY A 14 -0.34 2.18 14.50
C GLY A 14 -0.98 2.75 13.26
N ILE A 15 -0.53 3.95 12.91
CA ILE A 15 -0.91 4.65 11.68
C ILE A 15 0.39 5.03 10.98
N ARG A 16 0.53 4.66 9.70
CA ARG A 16 1.74 4.90 8.91
C ARG A 16 1.40 5.25 7.48
N ASP A 17 2.31 5.96 6.83
CA ASP A 17 2.28 6.13 5.38
C ASP A 17 2.88 4.89 4.72
N VAL A 18 2.18 4.34 3.72
CA VAL A 18 2.61 3.13 3.00
C VAL A 18 3.03 3.51 1.60
N SER A 19 4.27 3.17 1.25
CA SER A 19 4.79 3.34 -0.11
C SER A 19 4.16 2.31 -1.04
N TYR A 20 3.69 2.76 -2.20
CA TYR A 20 3.11 1.91 -3.23
C TYR A 20 3.82 2.14 -4.55
N MET A 21 4.21 1.06 -5.25
CA MET A 21 4.86 1.15 -6.55
C MET A 21 4.04 0.40 -7.59
N TYR A 22 3.78 1.07 -8.71
CA TYR A 22 3.07 0.50 -9.84
C TYR A 22 3.68 0.99 -11.15
N LYS A 23 4.01 0.06 -12.05
CA LYS A 23 4.66 0.33 -13.36
C LYS A 23 5.86 1.30 -13.26
N GLY A 24 6.71 1.12 -12.24
CA GLY A 24 7.90 1.95 -12.02
C GLY A 24 7.60 3.38 -11.53
N ARG A 25 6.37 3.68 -11.13
CA ARG A 25 5.97 4.94 -10.49
C ARG A 25 5.69 4.68 -9.01
N SER A 26 6.17 5.57 -8.16
CA SER A 26 5.99 5.48 -6.71
C SER A 26 4.91 6.46 -6.26
N GLY A 27 4.10 6.04 -5.30
CA GLY A 27 3.10 6.82 -4.61
C GLY A 27 3.10 6.50 -3.11
N VAL A 28 2.34 7.29 -2.36
CA VAL A 28 2.15 7.11 -0.92
C VAL A 28 0.67 7.03 -0.63
N ILE A 29 0.27 5.99 0.11
CA ILE A 29 -1.06 5.88 0.71
C ILE A 29 -0.92 6.37 2.13
N ALA A 30 -1.47 7.54 2.40
CA ALA A 30 -1.30 8.21 3.68
C ALA A 30 -2.18 7.59 4.78
N ALA A 31 -1.68 7.69 6.01
CA ALA A 31 -2.41 7.39 7.24
C ALA A 31 -3.13 6.03 7.21
N VAL A 32 -2.41 4.97 6.84
CA VAL A 32 -2.91 3.59 6.88
C VAL A 32 -2.93 3.12 8.32
N GLN A 33 -4.12 2.80 8.83
CA GLN A 33 -4.28 2.23 10.16
C GLN A 33 -4.21 0.71 10.09
N GLY A 34 -3.44 0.11 11.00
CA GLY A 34 -3.31 -1.34 11.07
C GLY A 34 -2.31 -1.79 12.11
N ASP A 35 -2.03 -3.08 12.13
CA ASP A 35 -1.02 -3.67 12.99
C ASP A 35 0.25 -3.95 12.19
N TYR A 36 1.38 -3.40 12.65
CA TYR A 36 2.64 -3.41 11.91
C TYR A 36 3.69 -4.26 12.61
N CYS A 37 4.39 -5.08 11.83
CA CYS A 37 5.56 -5.80 12.31
C CYS A 37 6.77 -4.85 12.40
N PRO A 38 7.43 -4.72 13.57
CA PRO A 38 8.64 -3.91 13.70
C PRO A 38 9.87 -4.54 13.03
N VAL A 39 9.82 -5.82 12.68
CA VAL A 39 10.97 -6.56 12.16
C VAL A 39 11.00 -6.54 10.63
N CYS A 40 9.92 -6.96 9.97
CA CYS A 40 9.87 -7.06 8.50
C CYS A 40 9.04 -5.98 7.82
N GLY A 41 8.30 -5.16 8.57
CA GLY A 41 7.45 -4.11 8.01
C GLY A 41 6.07 -4.57 7.52
N GLU A 42 5.72 -5.86 7.68
CA GLU A 42 4.38 -6.38 7.34
C GLU A 42 3.27 -5.58 8.04
N SER A 43 2.16 -5.37 7.34
CA SER A 43 0.98 -4.69 7.87
C SER A 43 -0.25 -5.58 7.75
N VAL A 44 -0.96 -5.80 8.85
CA VAL A 44 -2.28 -6.45 8.87
C VAL A 44 -3.34 -5.37 9.10
N LEU A 45 -4.26 -5.25 8.15
CA LEU A 45 -5.32 -4.24 8.17
C LEU A 45 -6.67 -4.91 8.45
N ASP A 46 -7.61 -4.17 9.06
CA ASP A 46 -8.99 -4.63 9.12
C ASP A 46 -9.68 -4.52 7.75
N VAL A 47 -10.93 -4.98 7.66
CA VAL A 47 -11.69 -5.01 6.40
C VAL A 47 -11.95 -3.60 5.85
N SER A 48 -12.16 -2.61 6.73
CA SER A 48 -12.44 -1.24 6.33
C SER A 48 -11.19 -0.57 5.76
N GLU A 49 -10.08 -0.66 6.47
CA GLU A 49 -8.80 -0.11 6.03
C GLU A 49 -8.25 -0.84 4.81
N SER A 50 -8.40 -2.17 4.74
CA SER A 50 -8.05 -2.94 3.53
C SER A 50 -8.80 -2.43 2.30
N SER A 51 -10.11 -2.16 2.45
CA SER A 51 -10.95 -1.66 1.37
C SER A 51 -10.55 -0.25 0.94
N ARG A 52 -10.28 0.64 1.90
CA ARG A 52 -9.79 2.01 1.64
C ARG A 52 -8.45 2.02 0.93
N VAL A 53 -7.49 1.23 1.40
CA VAL A 53 -6.15 1.09 0.80
C VAL A 53 -6.26 0.54 -0.63
N SER A 54 -7.08 -0.49 -0.83
CA SER A 54 -7.29 -1.08 -2.17
C SER A 54 -7.88 -0.07 -3.16
N LEU A 55 -8.85 0.74 -2.73
CA LEU A 55 -9.41 1.81 -3.56
C LEU A 55 -8.37 2.88 -3.91
N ALA A 56 -7.52 3.27 -2.95
CA ALA A 56 -6.43 4.22 -3.20
C ALA A 56 -5.41 3.67 -4.20
N MET A 57 -5.07 2.37 -4.11
CA MET A 57 -4.21 1.69 -5.09
C MET A 57 -4.84 1.67 -6.48
N LEU A 58 -6.13 1.33 -6.60
CA LEU A 58 -6.84 1.32 -7.89
C LEU A 58 -6.89 2.71 -8.52
N GLU A 59 -7.14 3.75 -7.73
CA GLU A 59 -7.13 5.13 -8.22
C GLU A 59 -5.74 5.55 -8.69
N PHE A 60 -4.69 5.19 -7.94
CA PHE A 60 -3.31 5.42 -8.35
C PHE A 60 -2.99 4.72 -9.67
N ASN A 61 -3.33 3.44 -9.79
CA ASN A 61 -3.09 2.63 -10.98
C ASN A 61 -3.76 3.25 -12.21
N ARG A 62 -5.04 3.63 -12.10
CA ARG A 62 -5.77 4.29 -13.19
C ARG A 62 -5.06 5.57 -13.65
N LYS A 63 -4.58 6.41 -12.71
CA LYS A 63 -3.85 7.64 -13.05
C LYS A 63 -2.53 7.34 -13.77
N ILE A 64 -1.82 6.29 -13.38
CA ILE A 64 -0.58 5.87 -14.03
C ILE A 64 -0.88 5.33 -15.43
N ASP A 65 -1.87 4.46 -15.58
CA ASP A 65 -2.25 3.89 -16.88
C ASP A 65 -2.65 4.99 -17.87
N GLU A 66 -3.49 5.93 -17.45
CA GLU A 66 -3.86 7.10 -18.27
C GLU A 66 -2.66 7.97 -18.65
N SER A 67 -1.63 8.04 -17.78
CA SER A 67 -0.40 8.78 -18.09
C SER A 67 0.49 8.05 -19.09
N VAL A 68 0.54 6.72 -19.02
CA VAL A 68 1.32 5.87 -19.93
C VAL A 68 0.68 5.87 -21.32
N ASP A 69 -0.64 5.70 -21.40
CA ASP A 69 -1.39 5.71 -22.66
C ASP A 69 -1.24 7.04 -23.40
N ARG A 70 -1.23 8.17 -22.67
CA ARG A 70 -0.93 9.48 -23.26
C ARG A 70 0.51 9.60 -23.76
N GLY A 71 1.47 8.95 -23.12
CA GLY A 71 2.86 8.92 -23.58
C GLY A 71 3.03 8.22 -24.93
N LEU A 72 2.29 7.13 -25.14
CA LEU A 72 2.33 6.32 -26.38
C LEU A 72 1.63 6.97 -27.58
N MET A 73 0.70 7.92 -27.37
CA MET A 73 0.02 8.64 -28.46
C MET A 73 0.83 9.85 -28.99
N LEU A 74 1.93 10.21 -28.34
CA LEU A 74 2.77 11.36 -28.69
C LEU A 74 4.05 10.97 -29.46
N GLU A 75 4.20 9.69 -29.80
CA GLU A 75 5.34 9.11 -30.54
C GLU A 75 4.96 8.67 -31.96
#